data_AF-A0A8T4NVG2-F1
#
_entry.id   AF-A0A8T4NVG2-F1
#
_cell.length_a   1.000
_cell.length_b   1.000
_cell.length_c   1.000
_cell.angle_alpha   90.00
_cell.angle_beta   90.00
_cell.angle_gamma   90.00
#
_symmetry.space_group_name_H-M   'P 1'
#
loop_
_entity.id
_entity.type
_entity.pdbx_description
1 polymer ?
#
loop_
_entity_poly.entity_id
_entity_poly.type
_entity_poly.pdbx_seq_one_letter_code
_entity_poly.pdbx_strand_id
1 'polypeptide(L)'
;MAQETILQHWVFSQFILPFFLMFFVVFAVLQKTKVLSENQQLNGLTAFVIGLIFVGAAYQKGVVGNLVLFMTVALIVIFVLYMLIGFAIQGSFVPEKGLKTGFIAVAIVAVVIATMWAVGIQWSFFQNSFEFLFNSSWSGSFWTNAMFVIIIAVGLAVVLGLKGKSA
;
A
#
# COMPACT_ATOMS: atom_id res chain seq x y z
N MET A 1 -27.25 16.56 20.99
CA MET A 1 -26.71 15.22 21.30
C MET A 1 -27.06 14.34 20.10
N ALA A 2 -26.07 13.82 19.37
CA ALA A 2 -26.34 12.96 18.23
C ALA A 2 -26.97 11.64 18.72
N GLN A 3 -28.05 11.19 18.08
CA GLN A 3 -28.65 9.90 18.39
C GLN A 3 -27.73 8.78 17.90
N GLU A 4 -27.21 7.99 18.83
CA GLU A 4 -26.50 6.75 18.55
C GLU A 4 -27.45 5.78 17.83
N THR A 5 -27.10 5.38 16.61
CA THR A 5 -27.85 4.34 15.89
C THR A 5 -27.50 2.97 16.46
N ILE A 6 -28.40 1.99 16.32
CA ILE A 6 -28.17 0.60 16.77
C ILE A 6 -26.87 0.00 16.20
N LEU A 7 -26.48 0.42 15.00
CA LEU A 7 -25.26 -0.05 14.32
C LEU A 7 -23.98 0.61 14.84
N GLN A 8 -24.10 1.81 15.41
CA GLN A 8 -22.98 2.55 16.00
C GLN A 8 -22.71 2.14 17.45
N HIS A 9 -23.70 1.54 18.12
CA HIS A 9 -23.56 1.06 19.48
C HIS A 9 -22.32 0.17 19.64
N TRP A 10 -21.51 0.45 20.66
CA TRP A 10 -20.19 -0.14 20.87
C TRP A 10 -20.19 -1.68 20.86
N VAL A 11 -21.22 -2.33 21.41
CA VAL A 11 -21.37 -3.79 21.38
C VAL A 11 -21.53 -4.29 19.95
N PHE A 12 -22.28 -3.57 19.12
CA PHE A 12 -22.53 -3.97 17.75
C PHE A 12 -21.28 -3.79 16.89
N SER A 13 -20.66 -2.61 16.96
CA SER A 13 -19.51 -2.26 16.14
C SER A 13 -18.21 -2.98 16.53
N GLN A 14 -17.96 -3.18 17.82
CA GLN A 14 -16.69 -3.75 18.31
C GLN A 14 -16.75 -5.25 18.68
N PHE A 15 -17.96 -5.84 18.67
CA PHE A 15 -18.16 -7.22 19.08
C PHE A 15 -18.95 -8.02 18.04
N ILE A 16 -20.19 -7.63 17.76
CA ILE A 16 -21.10 -8.40 16.90
C ILE A 16 -20.62 -8.40 15.44
N LEU A 17 -20.26 -7.24 14.89
CA LEU A 17 -19.77 -7.14 13.52
C LEU A 17 -18.49 -7.94 13.28
N PRO A 18 -17.40 -7.78 14.09
CA PRO A 18 -16.20 -8.59 13.94
C PRO A 18 -16.46 -10.10 14.10
N PHE A 19 -17.35 -10.47 15.02
CA PHE A 19 -17.74 -11.86 15.25
C PHE A 19 -18.36 -12.46 13.99
N PHE A 20 -19.39 -11.82 13.43
CA PHE A 20 -20.07 -12.32 12.25
C PHE A 20 -19.13 -12.38 11.05
N LEU A 21 -18.28 -11.36 10.88
CA LEU A 21 -17.31 -11.32 9.78
C LEU A 21 -16.36 -12.51 9.86
N MET A 22 -15.76 -12.77 11.04
CA MET A 22 -14.88 -13.93 11.22
C MET A 22 -15.64 -15.26 11.10
N PHE A 23 -16.84 -15.36 11.68
CA PHE A 23 -17.68 -16.54 11.56
C PHE A 23 -17.94 -16.90 10.10
N PHE A 24 -18.40 -15.94 9.28
CA PHE A 24 -18.71 -16.18 7.87
C PHE A 24 -17.47 -16.50 7.05
N VAL A 25 -16.36 -15.80 7.28
CA VAL A 25 -15.09 -16.06 6.55
C VAL A 25 -14.58 -17.45 6.87
N VAL A 26 -14.46 -17.81 8.15
CA VAL A 26 -13.97 -19.13 8.55
C VAL A 26 -14.92 -20.22 8.08
N PHE A 27 -16.23 -20.02 8.20
CA PHE A 27 -17.22 -20.96 7.70
C PHE A 27 -17.09 -21.18 6.18
N ALA A 28 -17.00 -20.09 5.40
CA ALA A 28 -16.85 -20.16 3.96
C ALA A 28 -15.55 -20.85 3.55
N VAL A 29 -14.44 -20.58 4.24
CA VAL A 29 -13.15 -21.26 4.02
C VAL A 29 -13.30 -22.75 4.31
N LEU A 30 -13.82 -23.14 5.48
CA LEU A 30 -14.00 -24.54 5.86
C LEU A 30 -14.92 -25.30 4.89
N GLN A 31 -15.99 -24.65 4.41
CA GLN A 31 -16.89 -25.21 3.40
C GLN A 31 -16.21 -25.40 2.05
N LYS A 32 -15.43 -24.42 1.61
CA LYS A 32 -14.77 -24.47 0.31
C LYS A 32 -13.60 -25.44 0.27
N THR A 33 -12.85 -25.53 1.36
CA THR A 33 -11.64 -26.34 1.45
C THR A 33 -11.90 -27.76 1.96
N LYS A 34 -13.07 -28.01 2.58
CA LYS A 34 -13.45 -29.29 3.18
C LYS A 34 -12.40 -29.85 4.16
N VAL A 35 -11.65 -28.97 4.83
CA VAL A 35 -10.49 -29.33 5.68
C VAL A 35 -10.88 -30.18 6.89
N LEU A 36 -12.04 -29.92 7.51
CA LEU A 36 -12.50 -30.63 8.71
C LEU A 36 -13.52 -31.71 8.39
N SER A 37 -14.55 -31.37 7.61
CA SER A 37 -15.57 -32.31 7.18
C SER A 37 -16.39 -31.73 6.01
N GLU A 38 -17.15 -32.58 5.34
CA GLU A 38 -18.22 -32.16 4.42
C GLU A 38 -19.51 -31.77 5.17
N ASN A 39 -19.58 -32.04 6.48
CA ASN A 39 -20.77 -31.77 7.27
C ASN A 39 -20.86 -30.27 7.60
N GLN A 40 -21.91 -29.64 7.08
CA GLN A 40 -22.17 -28.21 7.25
C GLN A 40 -22.37 -27.78 8.71
N GLN A 41 -22.97 -28.63 9.54
CA GLN A 41 -23.23 -28.34 10.95
C GLN A 41 -21.93 -28.29 11.75
N LEU A 42 -21.01 -29.23 11.49
CA LEU A 42 -19.70 -29.29 12.14
C LEU A 42 -18.86 -28.05 11.77
N ASN A 43 -18.78 -27.73 10.48
CA ASN A 43 -18.05 -26.54 10.01
C ASN A 43 -18.65 -25.24 10.58
N GLY A 44 -19.98 -25.18 10.70
CA GLY A 44 -20.68 -24.06 11.33
C GLY A 44 -20.33 -23.92 12.81
N LEU A 45 -20.39 -25.01 13.57
CA LEU A 45 -20.04 -25.01 14.98
C LEU A 45 -18.58 -24.62 15.21
N THR A 46 -17.66 -25.14 14.41
CA THR A 46 -16.23 -24.80 14.50
C THR A 46 -15.98 -23.33 14.16
N ALA A 47 -16.57 -22.82 13.07
CA ALA A 47 -16.46 -21.41 12.71
C ALA A 47 -17.05 -20.49 13.79
N PHE A 48 -18.15 -20.91 14.44
CA PHE A 48 -18.79 -20.18 15.53
C PHE A 48 -17.86 -20.07 16.74
N VAL A 49 -17.27 -21.18 17.17
CA VAL A 49 -16.29 -21.20 18.28
C VAL A 49 -15.07 -20.34 17.95
N ILE A 50 -14.52 -20.45 16.73
CA ILE A 50 -13.39 -19.62 16.29
C ILE A 50 -13.76 -18.13 16.31
N GLY A 51 -14.95 -17.77 15.81
CA GLY A 51 -15.45 -16.39 15.85
C GLY A 51 -15.60 -15.85 17.27
N LEU A 52 -16.09 -16.67 18.22
CA LEU A 52 -16.21 -16.27 19.63
C LEU A 52 -14.84 -16.08 20.28
N ILE A 53 -13.91 -17.02 20.08
CA ILE A 53 -12.53 -16.90 20.59
C ILE A 53 -11.89 -15.61 20.07
N PHE A 54 -12.07 -15.33 18.79
CA PHE A 54 -11.52 -14.17 18.12
C PHE A 54 -11.98 -12.84 18.73
N VAL A 55 -13.26 -12.72 19.07
CA VAL A 55 -13.78 -11.48 19.66
C VAL A 55 -13.55 -11.44 21.18
N GLY A 56 -13.40 -12.60 21.82
CA GLY A 56 -13.11 -12.75 23.24
C GLY A 56 -11.69 -12.36 23.65
N ALA A 57 -10.67 -12.56 22.79
CA ALA A 57 -9.30 -12.19 23.16
C ALA A 57 -8.88 -10.82 22.57
N ALA A 58 -8.62 -9.88 23.48
CA ALA A 58 -8.28 -8.49 23.17
C ALA A 58 -7.08 -8.34 22.21
N TYR A 59 -6.13 -9.29 22.24
CA TYR A 59 -4.95 -9.28 21.38
C TYR A 59 -5.27 -9.51 19.90
N GLN A 60 -6.25 -10.36 19.56
CA GLN A 60 -6.55 -10.68 18.15
C GLN A 60 -7.20 -9.51 17.42
N LYS A 61 -7.93 -8.64 18.14
CA LYS A 61 -8.50 -7.41 17.57
C LYS A 61 -7.42 -6.44 17.07
N GLY A 62 -6.33 -6.29 17.84
CA GLY A 62 -5.19 -5.47 17.44
C GLY A 62 -4.45 -6.05 16.22
N VAL A 63 -4.23 -7.36 16.21
CA VAL A 63 -3.58 -8.04 15.08
C VAL A 63 -4.42 -7.94 13.81
N VAL A 64 -5.75 -8.14 13.87
CA VAL A 64 -6.60 -8.02 12.68
C VAL A 64 -6.79 -6.59 12.23
N GLY A 65 -6.83 -5.61 13.13
CA GLY A 65 -6.77 -4.20 12.74
C GLY A 65 -5.55 -3.91 11.86
N ASN A 66 -4.38 -4.41 12.28
CA ASN A 66 -3.13 -4.26 11.54
C ASN A 66 -3.10 -5.10 10.24
N LEU A 67 -3.64 -6.31 10.24
CA LEU A 67 -3.74 -7.16 9.05
C LEU A 67 -4.73 -6.62 8.03
N VAL A 68 -5.83 -5.99 8.45
CA VAL A 68 -6.78 -5.34 7.53
C VAL A 68 -6.13 -4.14 6.85
N LEU A 69 -5.35 -3.33 7.58
CA LEU A 69 -4.55 -2.26 6.99
C LEU A 69 -3.55 -2.83 5.97
N PHE A 70 -2.82 -3.87 6.34
CA PHE A 70 -1.87 -4.54 5.45
C PHE A 70 -2.56 -5.13 4.20
N MET A 71 -3.67 -5.85 4.38
CA MET A 71 -4.43 -6.46 3.28
C MET A 71 -4.99 -5.40 2.34
N THR A 72 -5.54 -4.30 2.87
CA THR A 72 -6.08 -3.21 2.06
C THR A 72 -4.99 -2.58 1.20
N VAL A 73 -3.82 -2.32 1.79
CA VAL A 73 -2.67 -1.79 1.06
C VAL A 73 -2.18 -2.78 0.02
N ALA A 74 -2.03 -4.06 0.37
CA ALA A 74 -1.63 -5.10 -0.58
C ALA A 74 -2.61 -5.23 -1.77
N LEU A 75 -3.91 -5.10 -1.52
CA LEU A 75 -4.94 -5.15 -2.56
C LEU A 75 -4.84 -3.93 -3.50
N ILE A 76 -4.68 -2.73 -2.95
CA ILE A 76 -4.48 -1.49 -3.74
C ILE A 76 -3.20 -1.59 -4.56
N VAL A 77 -2.11 -2.07 -3.95
CA VAL A 77 -0.83 -2.33 -4.60
C VAL A 77 -0.98 -3.27 -5.79
N ILE A 78 -1.62 -4.42 -5.59
CA ILE A 78 -1.83 -5.43 -6.63
C ILE A 78 -2.72 -4.85 -7.74
N PHE A 79 -3.76 -4.11 -7.37
CA PHE A 79 -4.64 -3.43 -8.31
C PHE A 79 -3.88 -2.41 -9.16
N VAL A 80 -3.06 -1.55 -8.56
CA VAL A 80 -2.24 -0.56 -9.28
C VAL A 80 -1.21 -1.25 -10.18
N LEU A 81 -0.54 -2.30 -9.70
CA LEU A 81 0.40 -3.09 -10.51
C LEU A 81 -0.29 -3.70 -11.74
N TYR A 82 -1.43 -4.36 -11.55
CA TYR A 82 -2.17 -4.94 -12.67
C TYR A 82 -2.74 -3.88 -13.61
N MET A 83 -3.15 -2.72 -13.09
CA MET A 83 -3.59 -1.59 -13.90
C MET A 83 -2.44 -1.07 -14.77
N LEU A 84 -1.26 -0.82 -14.19
CA LEU A 84 -0.07 -0.33 -14.91
C LEU A 84 0.43 -1.35 -15.94
N ILE A 85 0.46 -2.63 -15.59
CA ILE A 85 0.81 -3.72 -16.50
C ILE A 85 -0.23 -3.82 -17.62
N GLY A 86 -1.52 -3.72 -17.30
CA GLY A 86 -2.61 -3.69 -18.27
C GLY A 86 -2.46 -2.54 -19.27
N PHE A 87 -2.17 -1.33 -18.78
CA PHE A 87 -1.88 -0.17 -19.63
C PHE A 87 -0.62 -0.36 -20.49
N ALA A 88 0.46 -0.92 -19.93
CA ALA A 88 1.74 -1.08 -20.62
C ALA A 88 1.80 -2.27 -21.59
N ILE A 89 0.93 -3.27 -21.44
CA ILE A 89 0.91 -4.48 -22.28
C ILE A 89 -0.25 -4.46 -23.28
N GLN A 90 -1.41 -3.89 -22.93
CA GLN A 90 -2.62 -3.91 -23.76
C GLN A 90 -3.05 -2.53 -24.27
N GLY A 91 -2.45 -1.44 -23.78
CA GLY A 91 -2.65 -0.10 -24.35
C GLY A 91 -1.93 0.05 -25.68
N SER A 92 -2.42 0.93 -26.55
CA SER A 92 -1.82 1.34 -27.83
C SER A 92 -0.43 2.01 -27.72
N PHE A 93 0.18 1.96 -26.54
CA PHE A 93 1.48 2.48 -26.22
C PHE A 93 2.33 1.26 -25.81
N VAL A 94 3.17 0.78 -26.73
CA VAL A 94 4.17 -0.25 -26.42
C VAL A 94 5.45 0.50 -26.05
N PRO A 95 5.69 0.78 -24.75
CA PRO A 95 6.92 1.44 -24.34
C PRO A 95 8.13 0.59 -24.74
N GLU A 96 9.18 1.26 -25.20
CA GLU A 96 10.49 0.66 -25.47
C GLU A 96 10.97 -0.18 -24.28
N LYS A 97 11.69 -1.28 -24.51
CA LYS A 97 12.08 -2.26 -23.46
C LYS A 97 12.65 -1.62 -22.19
N GLY A 98 13.41 -0.53 -22.32
CA GLY A 98 13.96 0.22 -21.18
C GLY A 98 12.90 0.93 -20.34
N LEU A 99 11.90 1.55 -20.97
CA LEU A 99 10.85 2.29 -20.29
C LEU A 99 9.87 1.35 -19.57
N LYS A 100 9.58 0.18 -20.16
CA LYS A 100 8.77 -0.88 -19.51
C LYS A 100 9.43 -1.38 -18.22
N THR A 101 10.73 -1.66 -18.27
CA THR A 101 11.50 -2.10 -17.09
C THR A 101 11.57 -1.00 -16.03
N GLY A 102 11.73 0.27 -16.45
CA GLY A 102 11.70 1.43 -15.56
C GLY A 102 10.36 1.56 -14.82
N PHE A 103 9.22 1.46 -15.52
CA PHE A 103 7.90 1.53 -14.91
C PHE A 103 7.65 0.40 -13.90
N ILE A 104 8.06 -0.83 -14.23
CA ILE A 104 7.92 -1.98 -13.31
C ILE A 104 8.79 -1.78 -12.07
N ALA A 105 10.04 -1.34 -12.24
CA ALA A 105 10.94 -1.06 -11.12
C ALA A 105 10.38 0.04 -10.20
N VAL A 106 9.90 1.14 -10.77
CA VAL A 106 9.27 2.24 -10.01
C VAL A 106 8.01 1.76 -9.29
N ALA A 107 7.16 0.95 -9.94
CA ALA A 107 5.97 0.40 -9.32
C ALA A 107 6.32 -0.50 -8.13
N ILE A 108 7.30 -1.40 -8.27
CA ILE A 108 7.76 -2.26 -7.17
C ILE A 108 8.31 -1.41 -6.01
N VAL A 109 9.13 -0.41 -6.29
CA VAL A 109 9.68 0.49 -5.26
C VAL A 109 8.57 1.26 -4.55
N ALA A 110 7.60 1.81 -5.28
CA ALA A 110 6.45 2.51 -4.71
C ALA A 110 5.60 1.61 -3.80
N VAL A 111 5.40 0.35 -4.22
CA VAL A 111 4.69 -0.67 -3.44
C VAL A 111 5.43 -1.02 -2.15
N VAL A 112 6.75 -1.20 -2.21
CA VAL A 112 7.58 -1.49 -1.04
C VAL A 112 7.53 -0.31 -0.06
N ILE A 113 7.65 0.92 -0.56
CA ILE A 113 7.55 2.12 0.29
C ILE A 113 6.16 2.24 0.95
N ALA A 114 5.09 2.03 0.17
CA ALA A 114 3.71 2.11 0.68
C ALA A 114 3.42 1.03 1.74
N THR A 115 3.90 -0.21 1.52
CA THR A 115 3.73 -1.30 2.50
C THR A 115 4.55 -1.05 3.76
N MET A 116 5.78 -0.59 3.65
CA MET A 116 6.62 -0.24 4.80
C MET A 116 6.04 0.93 5.61
N TRP A 117 5.48 1.95 4.95
CA TRP A 117 4.75 3.04 5.62
C TRP A 117 3.50 2.53 6.35
N ALA A 118 2.70 1.68 5.69
CA ALA A 118 1.46 1.15 6.25
C ALA A 118 1.67 0.23 7.47
N VAL A 119 2.80 -0.47 7.53
CA VAL A 119 3.19 -1.31 8.68
C VAL A 119 3.70 -0.47 9.85
N GLY A 120 3.81 0.86 9.68
CA GLY A 120 4.28 1.76 10.74
C GLY A 120 5.78 1.62 11.02
N ILE A 121 6.55 1.10 10.06
CA ILE A 121 8.01 1.06 10.17
C ILE A 121 8.49 2.51 10.23
N GLN A 122 9.02 2.92 11.38
CA GLN A 122 9.61 4.24 11.55
C GLN A 122 10.87 4.32 10.69
N TRP A 123 10.80 5.13 9.65
CA TRP A 123 11.86 5.38 8.68
C TRP A 123 12.94 6.29 9.25
N SER A 124 13.42 6.05 10.47
CA SER A 124 14.44 6.88 11.10
C SER A 124 15.66 7.05 10.20
N PHE A 125 16.08 6.00 9.48
CA PHE A 125 17.16 6.08 8.48
C PHE A 125 16.85 7.01 7.29
N PHE A 126 15.66 6.90 6.69
CA PHE A 126 15.28 7.73 5.53
C PHE A 126 14.92 9.16 5.93
N GLN A 127 14.25 9.36 7.06
CA GLN A 127 14.00 10.68 7.62
C GLN A 127 15.32 11.38 7.95
N ASN A 128 16.25 10.70 8.63
CA ASN A 128 17.57 11.27 8.92
C ASN A 128 18.36 11.57 7.64
N SER A 129 18.27 10.72 6.62
CA SER A 129 18.94 10.95 5.33
C SER A 129 18.30 12.10 4.55
N PHE A 130 16.97 12.20 4.56
CA PHE A 130 16.22 13.28 3.92
C PHE A 130 16.43 14.62 4.62
N GLU A 131 16.40 14.63 5.95
CA GLU A 131 16.72 15.81 6.76
C GLU A 131 18.19 16.23 6.57
N PHE A 132 19.12 15.28 6.52
CA PHE A 132 20.53 15.59 6.23
C PHE A 132 20.73 16.18 4.83
N LEU A 133 20.03 15.66 3.82
CA LEU A 133 20.16 16.12 2.44
C LEU A 133 19.43 17.43 2.16
N PHE A 134 18.26 17.66 2.73
CA PHE A 134 17.37 18.77 2.34
C PHE A 134 17.09 19.78 3.44
N ASN A 135 17.38 19.45 4.71
CA ASN A 135 17.04 20.29 5.85
C ASN A 135 18.24 20.51 6.80
N SER A 136 19.46 20.30 6.29
CA SER A 136 20.71 20.55 7.02
C SER A 136 21.25 21.94 6.70
N SER A 137 22.09 22.50 7.59
CA SER A 137 22.63 23.86 7.46
C SER A 137 23.43 24.11 6.16
N TRP A 138 24.01 23.06 5.57
CA TRP A 138 24.74 23.14 4.30
C TRP A 138 23.84 22.96 3.06
N SER A 139 22.66 22.34 3.24
CA SER A 139 21.81 21.89 2.14
C SER A 139 21.27 23.04 1.30
N GLY A 140 20.80 24.11 1.93
CA GLY A 140 20.24 25.27 1.24
C GLY A 140 21.22 25.91 0.24
N SER A 141 22.47 26.12 0.68
CA SER A 141 23.53 26.67 -0.17
C SER A 141 23.93 25.70 -1.28
N PHE A 142 24.03 24.40 -0.98
CA PHE A 142 24.38 23.39 -1.97
C PHE A 142 23.34 23.26 -3.07
N TRP A 143 22.06 23.09 -2.73
CA TRP A 143 20.99 22.91 -3.71
C TRP A 143 20.75 24.15 -4.55
N THR A 144 20.86 25.34 -3.95
CA THR A 144 20.77 26.60 -4.69
C THR A 144 21.88 26.70 -5.74
N ASN A 145 23.12 26.41 -5.35
CA ASN A 145 24.26 26.43 -6.27
C ASN A 145 24.16 25.35 -7.36
N ALA A 146 23.75 24.13 -7.00
CA ALA A 146 23.54 23.04 -7.95
C ALA A 146 22.47 23.40 -8.99
N MET A 147 21.36 24.01 -8.55
CA MET A 147 20.30 24.50 -9.45
C MET A 147 20.82 25.57 -10.41
N PHE A 148 21.61 26.54 -9.93
CA PHE A 148 22.22 27.54 -10.81
C PHE A 148 23.12 26.89 -11.88
N VAL A 149 23.96 25.93 -11.50
CA VAL A 149 24.82 25.21 -12.44
C VAL A 149 23.99 24.45 -13.48
N ILE A 150 22.91 23.78 -13.05
CA ILE A 150 22.00 23.07 -13.96
C ILE A 150 21.35 24.04 -14.94
N ILE A 151 20.82 25.18 -14.46
CA ILE A 151 20.20 26.19 -15.32
C ILE A 151 21.19 26.73 -16.34
N ILE A 152 22.43 27.01 -15.93
CA ILE A 152 23.49 27.47 -16.83
C ILE A 152 23.84 26.39 -17.85
N ALA A 153 24.03 25.14 -17.42
CA ALA A 153 24.34 24.03 -18.31
C ALA A 153 23.22 23.78 -19.34
N VAL A 154 21.96 23.84 -18.92
CA VAL A 154 20.79 23.75 -19.81
C VAL A 154 20.76 24.94 -20.77
N GLY A 155 20.99 26.17 -20.29
CA GLY A 155 21.06 27.36 -21.13
C GLY A 155 22.14 27.25 -22.21
N LEU A 156 23.34 26.79 -21.84
CA LEU A 156 24.44 26.55 -22.78
C LEU A 156 24.12 25.43 -23.77
N ALA A 157 23.55 24.32 -23.30
CA ALA A 157 23.13 23.21 -24.17
C ALA A 157 22.08 23.66 -25.20
N VAL A 158 21.12 24.50 -24.80
CA VAL A 158 20.12 25.09 -25.70
C VAL A 158 20.77 26.03 -26.70
N VAL A 159 21.64 26.95 -26.27
CA VAL A 159 22.31 27.91 -27.17
C VAL A 159 23.22 27.20 -28.18
N LEU A 160 23.99 26.22 -27.73
CA LEU A 160 24.88 25.43 -28.60
C LEU A 160 24.10 24.49 -29.51
N GLY A 161 23.00 23.90 -29.03
CA GLY A 161 22.11 23.04 -29.81
C GLY A 161 21.31 23.80 -30.88
N LEU A 162 20.97 25.08 -30.64
CA LEU A 162 20.32 25.94 -31.63
C LEU A 162 21.29 26.39 -32.74
N LYS A 163 22.59 26.52 -32.43
CA LYS A 163 23.60 26.94 -33.41
C LYS A 163 23.91 25.87 -34.47
N GLY A 164 23.60 24.59 -34.21
CA GLY A 164 23.80 23.48 -35.14
C GLY A 164 22.67 23.29 -36.18
N LYS A 165 21.56 24.03 -36.09
CA LYS A 165 20.40 23.90 -37.00
C LYS A 165 20.22 25.07 -37.97
N SER A 166 21.13 26.05 -37.99
CA SER A 166 21.02 27.26 -38.81
C SER A 166 22.26 27.54 -39.67
N ALA A 167 22.94 26.49 -40.15
CA ALA A 167 23.97 26.57 -41.17
C ALA A 167 23.74 25.48 -42.23
#